data_AF-A0A832B8V1-F1
#
_entry.id   AF-A0A832B8V1-F1
#
_cell.length_a   1.000
_cell.length_b   1.000
_cell.length_c   1.000
_cell.angle_alpha   90.00
_cell.angle_beta   90.00
_cell.angle_gamma   90.00
#
_symmetry.space_group_name_H-M   'P 1'
#
loop_
_entity.id
_entity.type
_entity.pdbx_description
1 polymer ?
#
loop_
_entity_poly.entity_id
_entity_poly.type
_entity_poly.pdbx_seq_one_letter_code
_entity_poly.pdbx_strand_id
1 'polypeptide(L)'
;MQKILSIFIAAGFFMAVGIACKKGDVVSDFSANGTGAYVTLVKVNSNTIDYSNLSTSKVSVTVKEFGSPLEKIVVYVTKGGINLNRSTWKKVKEFPISGEATLDVTATEIATALGIPPAGLETGATYTLYNQCVSKDGKIHDAANTNSAYQGLSAYNMALTWSGVIVCPFNPAGFAGTFVVEEDTWADYSPGETVTVDSAFSNYIKMTVFPSDFYGAVNRKQIRVDITPSTGKATVTNQIYGDYPQFGLLGMRLNTVGSNNWVFSCVGTITLRMNHNGSVSGGNQGDYTLRLKKQ
;
A
#
# COMPACT_ATOMS: atom_id res chain seq x y z
N MET A 1 50.89 -72.73 -19.79
CA MET A 1 50.98 -71.50 -18.96
C MET A 1 50.41 -70.24 -19.62
N GLN A 2 49.71 -70.30 -20.76
CA GLN A 2 49.11 -69.12 -21.41
C GLN A 2 47.66 -68.81 -21.01
N LYS A 3 46.95 -69.75 -20.36
CA LYS A 3 45.52 -69.56 -20.00
C LYS A 3 45.27 -68.95 -18.61
N ILE A 4 46.30 -68.82 -17.78
CA ILE A 4 46.19 -68.27 -16.41
C ILE A 4 46.54 -66.77 -16.37
N LEU A 5 47.29 -66.26 -17.36
CA LEU A 5 47.68 -64.84 -17.43
C LEU A 5 46.57 -63.92 -17.97
N SER A 6 45.63 -64.47 -18.76
CA SER A 6 44.54 -63.68 -19.38
C SER A 6 43.40 -63.35 -18.41
N ILE A 7 43.27 -64.07 -17.29
CA ILE A 7 42.19 -63.87 -16.30
C ILE A 7 42.56 -62.75 -15.31
N PHE A 8 43.84 -62.58 -14.99
CA PHE A 8 44.28 -61.49 -14.09
C PHE A 8 44.28 -60.11 -14.75
N ILE A 9 44.46 -60.02 -16.07
CA ILE A 9 44.42 -58.74 -16.80
C ILE A 9 42.97 -58.25 -16.99
N ALA A 10 42.01 -59.16 -17.15
CA ALA A 10 40.59 -58.81 -17.25
C ALA A 10 39.97 -58.39 -15.91
N ALA A 11 40.43 -58.94 -14.79
CA ALA A 11 39.96 -58.56 -13.44
C ALA A 11 40.53 -57.20 -12.96
N GLY A 12 41.75 -56.84 -13.38
CA GLY A 12 42.36 -55.54 -13.05
C GLY A 12 41.73 -54.37 -13.80
N PHE A 13 41.22 -54.59 -15.01
CA PHE A 13 40.58 -53.52 -15.81
C PHE A 13 39.14 -53.24 -15.39
N PHE A 14 38.44 -54.21 -14.79
CA PHE A 14 37.08 -54.00 -14.26
C PHE A 14 37.05 -53.28 -12.90
N MET A 15 38.15 -53.32 -12.12
CA MET A 15 38.22 -52.66 -10.82
C MET A 15 38.63 -51.17 -10.90
N ALA A 16 39.12 -50.71 -12.06
CA ALA A 16 39.51 -49.31 -12.31
C ALA A 16 38.37 -48.42 -12.83
N VAL A 17 37.21 -48.97 -13.18
CA VAL A 17 36.04 -48.18 -13.68
C VAL A 17 35.06 -47.81 -12.56
N GLY A 18 35.35 -48.20 -11.31
CA GLY A 18 34.50 -47.91 -10.14
C GLY A 18 34.73 -46.55 -9.46
N ILE A 19 35.69 -45.73 -9.91
CA ILE A 19 36.10 -44.50 -9.20
C ILE A 19 35.84 -43.22 -10.04
N ALA A 20 34.84 -43.21 -10.91
CA ALA A 20 34.48 -41.99 -11.65
C ALA A 20 32.99 -41.83 -11.90
N CYS A 21 32.19 -41.97 -10.84
CA CYS A 21 30.92 -41.27 -10.73
C CYS A 21 30.83 -40.64 -9.33
N LYS A 22 31.80 -39.79 -8.99
CA LYS A 22 31.42 -38.68 -8.11
C LYS A 22 30.43 -37.88 -8.92
N LYS A 23 29.15 -37.92 -8.52
CA LYS A 23 28.12 -37.02 -8.99
C LYS A 23 28.75 -35.62 -8.94
N GLY A 24 29.07 -35.05 -10.10
CA GLY A 24 29.65 -33.72 -10.16
C GLY A 24 28.70 -32.78 -9.45
N ASP A 25 29.23 -31.79 -8.73
CA ASP A 25 28.42 -30.80 -8.04
C ASP A 25 27.46 -30.16 -9.05
N VAL A 26 26.20 -30.57 -8.98
CA VAL A 26 25.15 -29.95 -9.77
C VAL A 26 24.89 -28.63 -9.07
N VAL A 27 25.11 -27.50 -9.75
CA VAL A 27 24.87 -26.14 -9.23
C VAL A 27 23.42 -25.95 -8.75
N SER A 28 22.52 -26.87 -9.13
CA SER A 28 21.13 -26.98 -8.71
C SER A 28 20.80 -28.24 -7.89
N ASP A 29 21.78 -28.93 -7.30
CA ASP A 29 21.47 -30.00 -6.34
C ASP A 29 20.71 -29.39 -5.17
N PHE A 30 19.65 -30.05 -4.68
CA PHE A 30 18.84 -29.51 -3.58
C PHE A 30 19.67 -29.34 -2.30
N SER A 31 20.76 -30.10 -2.17
CA SER A 31 21.77 -29.98 -1.12
C SER A 31 22.66 -28.73 -1.25
N ALA A 32 22.77 -28.17 -2.46
CA ALA A 32 23.45 -26.90 -2.74
C ALA A 32 22.51 -25.69 -2.64
N ASN A 33 21.19 -25.92 -2.75
CA ASN A 33 20.17 -24.90 -2.45
C ASN A 33 20.01 -24.78 -0.94
N GLY A 34 20.72 -23.82 -0.32
CA GLY A 34 20.57 -23.53 1.10
C GLY A 34 19.11 -23.22 1.48
N THR A 35 18.69 -23.63 2.67
CA THR A 35 17.38 -23.28 3.24
C THR A 35 17.30 -21.76 3.42
N GLY A 36 16.44 -21.09 2.65
CA GLY A 36 16.14 -19.67 2.85
C GLY A 36 15.49 -19.41 4.21
N ALA A 37 15.51 -18.16 4.67
CA ALA A 37 14.78 -17.74 5.85
C ALA A 37 13.82 -16.62 5.51
N TYR A 38 12.65 -16.61 6.14
CA TYR A 38 11.69 -15.52 6.03
C TYR A 38 10.79 -15.51 7.26
N VAL A 39 9.88 -14.53 7.31
CA VAL A 39 8.86 -14.46 8.33
C VAL A 39 7.48 -14.61 7.71
N THR A 40 6.59 -15.29 8.42
CA THR A 40 5.18 -15.47 8.06
C THR A 40 4.30 -14.52 8.84
N LEU A 41 3.22 -14.02 8.23
CA LEU A 41 2.29 -13.12 8.91
C LEU A 41 1.39 -13.92 9.86
N VAL A 42 1.52 -13.71 11.17
CA VAL A 42 0.58 -14.30 12.15
C VAL A 42 -0.68 -13.44 12.22
N LYS A 43 -0.50 -12.12 12.35
CA LYS A 43 -1.61 -11.17 12.52
C LYS A 43 -1.20 -9.74 12.16
N VAL A 44 -2.15 -8.98 11.61
CA VAL A 44 -2.08 -7.50 11.57
C VAL A 44 -2.75 -6.96 12.83
N ASN A 45 -1.99 -6.29 13.69
CA ASN A 45 -2.52 -5.66 14.90
C ASN A 45 -3.01 -4.24 14.63
N SER A 46 -2.29 -3.51 13.77
CA SER A 46 -2.67 -2.18 13.27
C SER A 46 -1.98 -1.91 11.94
N ASN A 47 -2.69 -1.35 10.97
CA ASN A 47 -2.15 -0.88 9.69
C ASN A 47 -2.47 0.60 9.42
N THR A 48 -2.95 1.32 10.42
CA THR A 48 -3.30 2.73 10.32
C THR A 48 -2.51 3.57 11.31
N ILE A 49 -2.16 4.79 10.89
CA ILE A 49 -1.58 5.82 11.74
C ILE A 49 -2.57 6.98 11.79
N ASP A 50 -3.04 7.31 12.98
CA ASP A 50 -3.91 8.47 13.18
C ASP A 50 -3.07 9.75 13.18
N TYR A 51 -3.26 10.56 12.14
CA TYR A 51 -2.57 11.83 11.95
C TYR A 51 -2.83 12.84 13.08
N SER A 52 -3.97 12.72 13.77
CA SER A 52 -4.28 13.60 14.91
C SER A 52 -3.48 13.22 16.17
N ASN A 53 -2.88 12.02 16.19
CA ASN A 53 -2.22 11.42 17.35
C ASN A 53 -0.87 10.79 16.99
N LEU A 54 -0.07 11.46 16.16
CA LEU A 54 1.21 10.93 15.64
C LEU A 54 2.21 10.49 16.74
N SER A 55 2.16 11.11 17.92
CA SER A 55 3.09 10.78 19.02
C SER A 55 2.83 9.40 19.65
N THR A 56 1.61 8.88 19.55
CA THR A 56 1.19 7.60 20.15
C THR A 56 0.79 6.56 19.11
N SER A 57 0.52 6.98 17.87
CA SER A 57 0.05 6.11 16.81
C SER A 57 1.17 5.24 16.22
N LYS A 58 0.82 3.99 15.88
CA LYS A 58 1.75 2.99 15.38
C LYS A 58 1.06 1.98 14.46
N VAL A 59 1.87 1.41 13.58
CA VAL A 59 1.52 0.23 12.77
C VAL A 59 2.21 -0.99 13.38
N SER A 60 1.55 -2.13 13.31
CA SER A 60 1.97 -3.32 14.05
C SER A 60 1.52 -4.60 13.36
N VAL A 61 2.47 -5.53 13.21
CA VAL A 61 2.23 -6.90 12.76
C VAL A 61 2.92 -7.88 13.70
N THR A 62 2.33 -9.05 13.88
CA THR A 62 2.97 -10.18 14.55
C THR A 62 3.41 -11.17 13.47
N VAL A 63 4.67 -11.58 13.54
CA VAL A 63 5.28 -12.45 12.54
C VAL A 63 6.01 -13.62 13.20
N LYS A 64 6.10 -14.74 12.47
CA LYS A 64 6.76 -15.96 12.93
C LYS A 64 7.85 -16.38 11.96
N GLU A 65 9.02 -16.72 12.47
CA GLU A 65 10.14 -17.18 11.64
C GLU A 65 9.83 -18.50 10.92
N PHE A 66 10.41 -18.67 9.73
CA PHE A 66 10.33 -19.88 8.95
C PHE A 66 11.66 -20.12 8.21
N GLY A 67 12.05 -21.38 8.07
CA GLY A 67 13.28 -21.78 7.40
C GLY A 67 14.48 -21.76 8.36
N SER A 68 15.58 -21.14 7.93
CA SER A 68 16.78 -21.04 8.78
C SER A 68 16.53 -20.12 9.99
N PRO A 69 17.06 -20.44 11.20
CA PRO A 69 16.82 -19.63 12.40
C PRO A 69 17.25 -18.18 12.23
N LEU A 70 16.39 -17.27 12.67
CA LEU A 70 16.65 -15.83 12.62
C LEU A 70 17.34 -15.35 13.89
N GLU A 71 18.21 -14.36 13.71
CA GLU A 71 18.75 -13.55 14.82
C GLU A 71 17.86 -12.33 15.05
N LYS A 72 17.52 -11.63 13.97
CA LYS A 72 16.76 -10.40 14.02
C LYS A 72 16.04 -10.08 12.71
N ILE A 73 15.11 -9.16 12.79
CA ILE A 73 14.42 -8.54 11.65
C ILE A 73 14.78 -7.06 11.67
N VAL A 74 15.36 -6.57 10.57
CA VAL A 74 15.58 -5.14 10.36
C VAL A 74 14.41 -4.60 9.54
N VAL A 75 13.66 -3.67 10.10
CA VAL A 75 12.54 -3.04 9.42
C VAL A 75 13.00 -1.77 8.72
N TYR A 76 12.66 -1.68 7.44
CA TYR A 76 12.87 -0.49 6.61
C TYR A 76 11.53 0.10 6.17
N VAL A 77 11.54 1.34 5.69
CA VAL A 77 10.36 2.02 5.16
C VAL A 77 10.65 2.75 3.84
N THR A 78 9.64 2.79 2.97
CA THR A 78 9.53 3.73 1.85
C THR A 78 8.14 4.36 1.84
N LYS A 79 8.02 5.58 1.30
CA LYS A 79 6.72 6.15 0.94
C LYS A 79 6.23 5.52 -0.37
N GLY A 80 4.93 5.23 -0.45
CA GLY A 80 4.29 4.61 -1.61
C GLY A 80 4.26 3.09 -1.55
N GLY A 81 4.09 2.46 -2.72
CA GLY A 81 4.02 1.00 -2.86
C GLY A 81 5.38 0.31 -2.73
N ILE A 82 5.35 -1.01 -2.97
CA ILE A 82 6.56 -1.86 -2.91
C ILE A 82 7.58 -1.40 -3.96
N ASN A 83 8.82 -1.23 -3.51
CA ASN A 83 9.98 -0.94 -4.34
C ASN A 83 11.10 -1.92 -3.96
N LEU A 84 11.61 -2.69 -4.91
CA LEU A 84 12.66 -3.69 -4.64
C LEU A 84 14.09 -3.12 -4.68
N ASN A 85 14.25 -1.83 -4.97
CA ASN A 85 15.55 -1.15 -4.91
C ASN A 85 15.91 -0.77 -3.47
N ARG A 86 16.76 -1.58 -2.84
CA ARG A 86 17.23 -1.40 -1.46
C ARG A 86 17.84 -0.03 -1.16
N SER A 87 18.40 0.68 -2.15
CA SER A 87 19.00 2.01 -1.90
C SER A 87 17.97 3.07 -1.51
N THR A 88 16.69 2.82 -1.80
CA THR A 88 15.59 3.72 -1.44
C THR A 88 15.06 3.46 -0.03
N TRP A 89 15.36 2.30 0.55
CA TRP A 89 14.84 1.86 1.83
C TRP A 89 15.51 2.61 2.97
N LYS A 90 14.71 3.14 3.89
CA LYS A 90 15.21 3.83 5.08
C LYS A 90 15.04 2.95 6.30
N LYS A 91 16.14 2.64 6.98
CA LYS A 91 16.12 1.79 8.18
C LYS A 91 15.31 2.49 9.27
N VAL A 92 14.34 1.79 9.84
CA VAL A 92 13.52 2.25 10.94
C VAL A 92 14.11 1.75 12.25
N LYS A 93 14.15 0.43 12.45
CA LYS A 93 14.72 -0.22 13.63
C LYS A 93 14.91 -1.73 13.45
N GLU A 94 15.48 -2.36 14.46
CA GLU A 94 15.71 -3.81 14.51
C GLU A 94 14.87 -4.46 15.61
N PHE A 95 14.45 -5.69 15.37
CA PHE A 95 13.72 -6.52 16.33
C PHE A 95 14.44 -7.85 16.48
N PRO A 96 14.88 -8.23 17.69
CA PRO A 96 15.30 -9.60 17.93
C PRO A 96 14.10 -10.54 17.76
N ILE A 97 14.33 -11.75 17.27
CA ILE A 97 13.28 -12.76 17.12
C ILE A 97 13.79 -14.13 17.60
N SER A 98 12.89 -14.89 18.21
CA SER A 98 13.07 -16.30 18.53
C SER A 98 11.70 -16.96 18.43
N GLY A 99 11.42 -17.64 17.32
CA GLY A 99 10.09 -18.14 16.98
C GLY A 99 9.15 -17.05 16.47
N GLU A 100 8.67 -16.16 17.34
CA GLU A 100 7.65 -15.16 17.02
C GLU A 100 8.04 -13.77 17.56
N ALA A 101 7.69 -12.71 16.84
CA ALA A 101 7.93 -11.33 17.27
C ALA A 101 6.81 -10.38 16.81
N THR A 102 6.53 -9.37 17.62
CA THR A 102 5.65 -8.26 17.24
C THR A 102 6.47 -7.08 16.77
N LEU A 103 6.24 -6.66 15.53
CA LEU A 103 6.93 -5.56 14.86
C LEU A 103 6.09 -4.28 14.98
N ASP A 104 6.25 -3.57 16.09
CA ASP A 104 5.59 -2.29 16.34
C ASP A 104 6.42 -1.14 15.79
N VAL A 105 5.91 -0.33 14.86
CA VAL A 105 6.60 0.86 14.34
C VAL A 105 5.73 2.09 14.51
N THR A 106 6.24 3.09 15.24
CA THR A 106 5.54 4.36 15.51
C THR A 106 5.63 5.32 14.32
N ALA A 107 4.70 6.28 14.25
CA ALA A 107 4.75 7.34 13.23
C ALA A 107 6.04 8.17 13.32
N THR A 108 6.51 8.46 14.54
CA THR A 108 7.76 9.19 14.78
C THR A 108 8.98 8.45 14.26
N GLU A 109 9.05 7.12 14.43
CA GLU A 109 10.15 6.31 13.90
C GLU A 109 10.15 6.29 12.36
N ILE A 110 8.97 6.22 11.73
CA ILE A 110 8.83 6.31 10.26
C ILE A 110 9.32 7.68 9.77
N ALA A 111 8.84 8.77 10.38
CA ALA A 111 9.23 10.12 9.99
C ALA A 111 10.74 10.35 10.15
N THR A 112 11.32 9.87 11.26
CA THR A 112 12.76 9.94 11.53
C THR A 112 13.57 9.18 10.48
N ALA A 113 13.16 7.96 10.13
CA ALA A 113 13.82 7.17 9.09
C ALA A 113 13.79 7.88 7.73
N LEU A 114 12.67 8.54 7.40
CA LEU A 114 12.51 9.31 6.17
C LEU A 114 13.22 10.67 6.18
N GLY A 115 13.75 11.11 7.33
CA GLY A 115 14.41 12.41 7.46
C GLY A 115 13.45 13.59 7.44
N ILE A 116 12.21 13.41 7.92
CA ILE A 116 11.16 14.44 7.96
C ILE A 116 10.61 14.60 9.38
N PRO A 117 10.03 15.74 9.75
CA PRO A 117 9.26 15.85 10.99
C PRO A 117 8.00 14.94 10.92
N PRO A 118 7.44 14.48 12.06
CA PRO A 118 6.20 13.69 12.06
C PRO A 118 5.04 14.34 11.30
N ALA A 119 4.89 15.67 11.41
CA ALA A 119 3.89 16.45 10.66
C ALA A 119 4.16 16.52 9.14
N GLY A 120 5.30 16.03 8.67
CA GLY A 120 5.60 15.85 7.24
C GLY A 120 5.02 14.56 6.67
N LEU A 121 4.46 13.67 7.49
CA LEU A 121 3.76 12.48 6.99
C LEU A 121 2.46 12.89 6.30
N GLU A 122 2.30 12.51 5.04
CA GLU A 122 1.09 12.89 4.29
C GLU A 122 -0.12 12.00 4.62
N THR A 123 -1.26 12.62 4.89
CA THR A 123 -2.55 11.94 5.07
C THR A 123 -2.99 11.24 3.78
N GLY A 124 -3.58 10.05 3.89
CA GLY A 124 -3.94 9.19 2.77
C GLY A 124 -2.76 8.48 2.11
N ALA A 125 -1.52 8.86 2.42
CA ALA A 125 -0.34 8.20 1.89
C ALA A 125 -0.12 6.83 2.56
N THR A 126 0.33 5.89 1.74
CA THR A 126 0.79 4.57 2.19
C THR A 126 2.30 4.61 2.40
N TYR A 127 2.76 4.00 3.49
CA TYR A 127 4.16 3.77 3.78
C TYR A 127 4.38 2.25 3.82
N THR A 128 5.19 1.75 2.89
CA THR A 128 5.53 0.33 2.82
C THR A 128 6.71 0.05 3.75
N LEU A 129 6.53 -0.91 4.64
CA LEU A 129 7.56 -1.43 5.53
C LEU A 129 8.09 -2.77 4.99
N TYR A 130 9.40 -2.95 5.08
CA TYR A 130 10.10 -4.14 4.57
C TYR A 130 10.77 -4.86 5.74
N ASN A 131 10.57 -6.17 5.79
CA ASN A 131 11.21 -7.03 6.78
C ASN A 131 12.45 -7.65 6.14
N GLN A 132 13.63 -7.18 6.56
CA GLN A 132 14.90 -7.82 6.24
C GLN A 132 15.27 -8.80 7.35
N CYS A 133 15.17 -10.09 7.05
CA CYS A 133 15.49 -11.16 7.96
C CYS A 133 17.00 -11.41 7.95
N VAL A 134 17.62 -11.36 9.12
CA VAL A 134 19.03 -11.70 9.31
C VAL A 134 19.08 -13.01 10.08
N SER A 135 19.60 -14.05 9.43
CA SER A 135 19.76 -15.38 10.04
C SER A 135 20.97 -15.41 10.98
N LYS A 136 21.00 -16.40 11.89
CA LYS A 136 22.10 -16.56 12.85
C LYS A 136 23.48 -16.83 12.21
N ASP A 137 23.50 -17.26 10.95
CA ASP A 137 24.72 -17.39 10.14
C ASP A 137 25.05 -16.13 9.32
N GLY A 138 24.36 -15.01 9.59
CA GLY A 138 24.62 -13.69 9.00
C GLY A 138 24.05 -13.47 7.60
N LYS A 139 23.28 -14.42 7.05
CA LYS A 139 22.66 -14.25 5.73
C LYS A 139 21.46 -13.31 5.81
N ILE A 140 21.23 -12.62 4.70
CA ILE A 140 20.18 -11.60 4.57
C ILE A 140 19.11 -12.10 3.60
N HIS A 141 17.86 -12.07 4.05
CA HIS A 141 16.70 -12.46 3.26
C HIS A 141 15.63 -11.36 3.34
N ASP A 142 15.25 -10.80 2.20
CA ASP A 142 14.23 -9.75 2.12
C ASP A 142 13.50 -9.80 0.77
N ALA A 143 12.56 -8.87 0.58
CA ALA A 143 11.77 -8.79 -0.65
C ALA A 143 12.63 -8.54 -1.92
N ALA A 144 13.83 -7.98 -1.80
CA ALA A 144 14.67 -7.65 -2.95
C ALA A 144 15.51 -8.83 -3.46
N ASN A 145 15.76 -9.86 -2.63
CA ASN A 145 16.47 -11.08 -3.04
C ASN A 145 15.63 -12.37 -2.95
N THR A 146 14.35 -12.24 -2.61
CA THR A 146 13.39 -13.35 -2.69
C THR A 146 12.66 -13.27 -4.02
N ASN A 147 12.58 -14.38 -4.77
CA ASN A 147 11.83 -14.41 -6.04
C ASN A 147 10.37 -13.98 -5.80
N SER A 148 9.89 -13.01 -6.59
CA SER A 148 8.57 -12.41 -6.44
C SER A 148 7.42 -13.41 -6.58
N ALA A 149 7.62 -14.50 -7.34
CA ALA A 149 6.65 -15.58 -7.45
C ALA A 149 6.40 -16.25 -6.09
N TYR A 150 7.42 -16.42 -5.25
CA TYR A 150 7.24 -16.99 -3.90
C TYR A 150 6.55 -16.01 -2.96
N GLN A 151 6.90 -14.72 -3.05
CA GLN A 151 6.28 -13.68 -2.22
C GLN A 151 4.78 -13.53 -2.49
N GLY A 152 4.37 -13.67 -3.76
CA GLY A 152 2.98 -13.53 -4.18
C GLY A 152 2.09 -14.75 -3.91
N LEU A 153 2.68 -15.90 -3.55
CA LEU A 153 1.93 -17.12 -3.28
C LEU A 153 1.41 -17.12 -1.83
N SER A 154 0.09 -16.95 -1.69
CA SER A 154 -0.60 -16.88 -0.39
C SER A 154 -0.34 -18.11 0.50
N ALA A 155 -0.07 -19.28 -0.10
CA ALA A 155 0.27 -20.51 0.62
C ALA A 155 1.54 -20.38 1.49
N TYR A 156 2.49 -19.52 1.12
CA TYR A 156 3.69 -19.28 1.94
C TYR A 156 3.48 -18.25 3.04
N ASN A 157 2.42 -17.43 2.94
CA ASN A 157 2.09 -16.37 3.89
C ASN A 157 3.28 -15.47 4.25
N MET A 158 4.17 -15.21 3.28
CA MET A 158 5.41 -14.44 3.50
C MET A 158 5.08 -12.99 3.88
N ALA A 159 5.60 -12.54 5.00
CA ALA A 159 5.48 -11.17 5.50
C ALA A 159 6.78 -10.38 5.24
N LEU A 160 7.31 -10.40 4.02
CA LEU A 160 8.51 -9.62 3.68
C LEU A 160 8.20 -8.13 3.48
N THR A 161 6.93 -7.80 3.24
CA THR A 161 6.44 -6.42 3.19
C THR A 161 5.09 -6.30 3.90
N TRP A 162 4.84 -5.15 4.48
CA TRP A 162 3.54 -4.75 5.04
C TRP A 162 3.41 -3.23 4.95
N SER A 163 2.26 -2.65 5.31
CA SER A 163 2.04 -1.22 5.08
C SER A 163 1.27 -0.53 6.20
N GLY A 164 1.62 0.73 6.41
CA GLY A 164 0.85 1.68 7.19
C GLY A 164 0.18 2.72 6.29
N VAL A 165 -1.06 3.08 6.57
CA VAL A 165 -1.74 4.22 5.93
C VAL A 165 -1.94 5.32 6.96
N ILE A 166 -1.54 6.55 6.62
CA ILE A 166 -1.84 7.72 7.45
C ILE A 166 -3.31 8.06 7.24
N VAL A 167 -4.11 7.90 8.28
CA VAL A 167 -5.52 8.21 8.27
C VAL A 167 -5.81 9.40 9.15
N CYS A 168 -6.97 9.99 8.95
CA CYS A 168 -7.49 11.03 9.80
C CYS A 168 -8.96 10.71 10.06
N PRO A 169 -9.29 10.19 11.26
CA PRO A 169 -10.67 9.91 11.63
C PRO A 169 -11.55 11.13 11.38
N PHE A 170 -12.72 10.89 10.81
CA PHE A 170 -13.65 11.94 10.45
C PHE A 170 -14.41 12.43 11.68
N ASN A 171 -14.32 13.73 11.92
CA ASN A 171 -15.10 14.45 12.92
C ASN A 171 -16.04 15.44 12.20
N PRO A 172 -17.37 15.26 12.27
CA PRO A 172 -18.32 16.15 11.61
C PRO A 172 -18.44 17.51 12.29
N ALA A 173 -18.01 17.64 13.55
CA ALA A 173 -18.20 18.85 14.33
C ALA A 173 -17.51 20.04 13.66
N GLY A 174 -18.33 20.99 13.21
CA GLY A 174 -17.88 22.18 12.50
C GLY A 174 -17.24 21.90 11.13
N PHE A 175 -17.33 20.70 10.55
CA PHE A 175 -16.67 20.40 9.27
C PHE A 175 -17.35 21.08 8.06
N ALA A 176 -18.67 21.27 8.10
CA ALA A 176 -19.40 22.04 7.10
C ALA A 176 -18.94 23.50 7.02
N GLY A 177 -19.14 24.14 5.88
CA GLY A 177 -18.75 25.53 5.63
C GLY A 177 -18.03 25.74 4.30
N THR A 178 -17.24 26.81 4.22
CA THR A 178 -16.53 27.22 3.01
C THR A 178 -15.21 26.48 2.86
N PHE A 179 -14.97 25.99 1.64
CA PHE A 179 -13.73 25.36 1.23
C PHE A 179 -13.18 26.07 -0.01
N VAL A 180 -11.87 26.16 -0.11
CA VAL A 180 -11.14 26.58 -1.31
C VAL A 180 -10.87 25.36 -2.18
N VAL A 181 -11.05 25.51 -3.48
CA VAL A 181 -10.65 24.54 -4.49
C VAL A 181 -9.13 24.57 -4.62
N GLU A 182 -8.46 23.46 -4.32
CA GLU A 182 -7.03 23.29 -4.60
C GLU A 182 -6.81 22.70 -5.99
N GLU A 183 -7.71 21.81 -6.42
CA GLU A 183 -7.65 21.14 -7.71
C GLU A 183 -9.08 20.77 -8.14
N ASP A 184 -9.46 21.09 -9.36
CA ASP A 184 -10.63 20.52 -10.02
C ASP A 184 -10.30 20.25 -11.49
N THR A 185 -10.10 18.97 -11.80
CA THR A 185 -9.76 18.54 -13.16
C THR A 185 -10.98 18.36 -14.06
N TRP A 186 -12.20 18.38 -13.49
CA TRP A 186 -13.43 18.53 -14.26
C TRP A 186 -13.60 19.98 -14.79
N ALA A 187 -12.77 20.90 -14.28
CA ALA A 187 -12.67 22.29 -14.70
C ALA A 187 -13.97 23.10 -14.53
N ASP A 188 -14.75 22.74 -13.51
CA ASP A 188 -15.93 23.50 -13.10
C ASP A 188 -15.52 24.71 -12.23
N TYR A 189 -14.37 24.58 -11.56
CA TYR A 189 -13.73 25.60 -10.74
C TYR A 189 -12.23 25.71 -11.01
N SER A 190 -11.69 26.92 -10.88
CA SER A 190 -10.27 27.20 -10.85
C SER A 190 -9.70 27.09 -9.43
N PRO A 191 -8.42 26.72 -9.26
CA PRO A 191 -7.77 26.77 -7.96
C PRO A 191 -7.87 28.16 -7.32
N GLY A 192 -8.23 28.21 -6.03
CA GLY A 192 -8.46 29.44 -5.28
C GLY A 192 -9.93 29.86 -5.18
N GLU A 193 -10.81 29.35 -6.05
CA GLU A 193 -12.26 29.58 -5.92
C GLU A 193 -12.84 28.85 -4.72
N THR A 194 -14.02 29.28 -4.26
CA THR A 194 -14.65 28.71 -3.07
C THR A 194 -15.89 27.90 -3.41
N VAL A 195 -16.07 26.79 -2.71
CA VAL A 195 -17.28 25.97 -2.72
C VAL A 195 -17.75 25.70 -1.30
N THR A 196 -18.99 25.23 -1.16
CA THR A 196 -19.61 25.00 0.15
C THR A 196 -19.86 23.52 0.40
N VAL A 197 -19.43 23.05 1.58
CA VAL A 197 -19.93 21.80 2.17
C VAL A 197 -21.15 22.16 3.00
N ASP A 198 -22.33 21.81 2.50
CA ASP A 198 -23.63 22.23 3.03
C ASP A 198 -23.89 21.69 4.44
N SER A 199 -23.50 20.43 4.69
CA SER A 199 -23.75 19.77 5.97
C SER A 199 -22.80 18.59 6.20
N ALA A 200 -22.53 18.30 7.47
CA ALA A 200 -21.71 17.18 7.90
C ALA A 200 -22.44 16.37 8.98
N PHE A 201 -22.44 15.05 8.83
CA PHE A 201 -23.07 14.07 9.70
C PHE A 201 -22.04 13.01 10.11
N SER A 202 -22.34 12.14 11.08
CA SER A 202 -21.37 11.19 11.64
C SER A 202 -20.61 10.34 10.63
N ASN A 203 -21.21 10.01 9.48
CA ASN A 203 -20.63 9.14 8.47
C ASN A 203 -20.83 9.63 7.02
N TYR A 204 -21.20 10.89 6.81
CA TYR A 204 -21.28 11.47 5.47
C TYR A 204 -21.29 13.00 5.50
N ILE A 205 -20.98 13.61 4.37
CA ILE A 205 -21.20 15.04 4.12
C ILE A 205 -22.12 15.23 2.90
N LYS A 206 -22.73 16.40 2.80
CA LYS A 206 -23.42 16.85 1.59
C LYS A 206 -22.77 18.13 1.07
N MET A 207 -22.60 18.21 -0.23
CA MET A 207 -22.03 19.38 -0.89
C MET A 207 -22.74 19.65 -2.21
N THR A 208 -22.92 20.92 -2.55
CA THR A 208 -23.44 21.35 -3.84
C THR A 208 -22.31 22.01 -4.60
N VAL A 209 -21.47 21.18 -5.23
CA VAL A 209 -20.27 21.62 -5.96
C VAL A 209 -20.56 21.70 -7.45
N PHE A 210 -20.97 20.61 -8.10
CA PHE A 210 -21.26 20.61 -9.54
C PHE A 210 -22.76 20.73 -9.83
N PRO A 211 -23.15 21.18 -11.04
CA PRO A 211 -22.40 22.08 -11.93
C PRO A 211 -22.20 23.47 -11.31
N SER A 212 -21.20 24.21 -11.78
CA SER A 212 -20.89 25.58 -11.36
C SER A 212 -21.83 26.55 -12.05
N ASP A 213 -22.22 27.61 -11.33
CA ASP A 213 -23.14 28.62 -11.84
C ASP A 213 -22.57 29.34 -13.09
N PHE A 214 -21.25 29.38 -13.24
CA PHE A 214 -20.57 29.93 -14.43
C PHE A 214 -20.99 29.24 -15.73
N TYR A 215 -21.25 27.92 -15.68
CA TYR A 215 -21.65 27.13 -16.85
C TYR A 215 -23.17 27.00 -17.01
N GLY A 216 -23.94 27.91 -16.41
CA GLY A 216 -25.40 27.94 -16.53
C GLY A 216 -26.07 26.76 -15.82
N ALA A 217 -25.57 26.41 -14.63
CA ALA A 217 -26.05 25.30 -13.82
C ALA A 217 -27.58 25.30 -13.66
N VAL A 218 -28.21 24.18 -14.01
CA VAL A 218 -29.63 23.93 -13.72
C VAL A 218 -29.80 22.59 -13.01
N ASN A 219 -30.91 22.44 -12.28
CA ASN A 219 -31.28 21.23 -11.57
C ASN A 219 -30.18 20.70 -10.62
N ARG A 220 -29.37 21.59 -10.03
CA ARG A 220 -28.30 21.23 -9.08
C ARG A 220 -28.86 20.42 -7.92
N LYS A 221 -28.17 19.34 -7.56
CA LYS A 221 -28.51 18.47 -6.43
C LYS A 221 -27.32 18.30 -5.51
N GLN A 222 -27.60 18.15 -4.23
CA GLN A 222 -26.58 17.84 -3.24
C GLN A 222 -25.97 16.48 -3.54
N ILE A 223 -24.64 16.43 -3.56
CA ILE A 223 -23.87 15.20 -3.64
C ILE A 223 -23.66 14.70 -2.22
N ARG A 224 -24.14 13.49 -1.94
CA ARG A 224 -23.83 12.77 -0.69
C ARG A 224 -22.50 12.03 -0.83
N VAL A 225 -21.56 12.33 0.05
CA VAL A 225 -20.27 11.65 0.16
C VAL A 225 -20.27 10.85 1.46
N ASP A 226 -20.36 9.52 1.36
CA ASP A 226 -20.26 8.62 2.50
C ASP A 226 -18.82 8.49 2.97
N ILE A 227 -18.61 8.45 4.28
CA ILE A 227 -17.29 8.49 4.92
C ILE A 227 -17.20 7.38 5.96
N THR A 228 -16.11 6.62 5.93
CA THR A 228 -15.76 5.68 7.01
C THR A 228 -15.18 6.46 8.18
N PRO A 229 -15.89 6.60 9.33
CA PRO A 229 -15.51 7.57 10.35
C PRO A 229 -14.14 7.31 10.97
N SER A 230 -13.73 6.04 11.10
CA SER A 230 -12.44 5.68 11.70
C SER A 230 -11.22 5.98 10.82
N THR A 231 -11.40 6.15 9.49
CA THR A 231 -10.28 6.31 8.55
C THR A 231 -10.36 7.59 7.72
N GLY A 232 -11.54 8.19 7.60
CA GLY A 232 -11.79 9.29 6.66
C GLY A 232 -11.91 8.82 5.20
N LYS A 233 -11.93 7.51 4.92
CA LYS A 233 -12.12 7.01 3.55
C LYS A 233 -13.49 7.41 3.03
N ALA A 234 -13.54 8.00 1.85
CA ALA A 234 -14.77 8.52 1.26
C ALA A 234 -15.22 7.69 0.04
N THR A 235 -16.53 7.62 -0.16
CA THR A 235 -17.15 7.01 -1.33
C THR A 235 -18.36 7.83 -1.75
N VAL A 236 -18.60 7.91 -3.05
CA VAL A 236 -19.82 8.49 -3.61
C VAL A 236 -20.49 7.43 -4.44
N THR A 237 -21.68 7.01 -4.02
CA THR A 237 -22.53 6.11 -4.82
C THR A 237 -23.10 6.89 -6.01
N ASN A 238 -23.29 6.20 -7.14
CA ASN A 238 -23.81 6.79 -8.37
C ASN A 238 -25.10 7.58 -8.12
N GLN A 239 -25.04 8.90 -8.33
CA GLN A 239 -26.15 9.82 -8.11
C GLN A 239 -26.13 10.96 -9.11
N ILE A 240 -27.31 11.50 -9.42
CA ILE A 240 -27.45 12.69 -10.29
C ILE A 240 -27.09 13.94 -9.49
N TYR A 241 -26.26 14.81 -10.05
CA TYR A 241 -25.84 16.07 -9.42
C TYR A 241 -26.33 17.33 -10.15
N GLY A 242 -26.74 17.24 -11.42
CA GLY A 242 -27.32 18.38 -12.16
C GLY A 242 -27.15 18.27 -13.67
N ASP A 243 -27.30 19.39 -14.38
CA ASP A 243 -27.22 19.43 -15.85
C ASP A 243 -26.28 20.55 -16.33
N TYR A 244 -25.63 20.35 -17.48
CA TYR A 244 -24.96 21.40 -18.26
C TYR A 244 -25.67 21.58 -19.62
N PRO A 245 -26.78 22.35 -19.68
CA PRO A 245 -27.61 22.46 -20.88
C PRO A 245 -26.86 23.04 -22.08
N GLN A 246 -25.95 23.98 -21.83
CA GLN A 246 -25.14 24.61 -22.88
C GLN A 246 -24.21 23.64 -23.61
N PHE A 247 -23.88 22.50 -22.99
CA PHE A 247 -23.11 21.42 -23.59
C PHE A 247 -24.00 20.23 -24.00
N GLY A 248 -25.32 20.37 -23.88
CA GLY A 248 -26.28 19.30 -24.13
C GLY A 248 -26.15 18.11 -23.15
N LEU A 249 -25.51 18.30 -21.99
CA LEU A 249 -25.29 17.24 -21.00
C LEU A 249 -26.37 17.29 -19.92
N LEU A 250 -27.32 16.35 -19.97
CA LEU A 250 -28.45 16.29 -19.05
C LEU A 250 -28.41 15.05 -18.15
N GLY A 251 -28.90 15.22 -16.93
CA GLY A 251 -28.90 14.24 -15.86
C GLY A 251 -27.50 13.74 -15.57
N MET A 252 -26.55 14.66 -15.37
CA MET A 252 -25.17 14.31 -15.04
C MET A 252 -25.11 13.58 -13.72
N ARG A 253 -24.32 12.51 -13.71
CA ARG A 253 -24.11 11.61 -12.59
C ARG A 253 -22.64 11.54 -12.26
N LEU A 254 -22.36 11.19 -11.00
CA LEU A 254 -21.01 10.86 -10.58
C LEU A 254 -20.99 9.72 -9.57
N ASN A 255 -19.87 9.04 -9.53
CA ASN A 255 -19.50 8.09 -8.48
C ASN A 255 -17.98 8.12 -8.28
N THR A 256 -17.51 7.77 -7.09
CA THR A 256 -16.07 7.66 -6.84
C THR A 256 -15.46 6.51 -7.64
N VAL A 257 -14.21 6.69 -8.07
CA VAL A 257 -13.36 5.69 -8.72
C VAL A 257 -11.97 5.69 -8.10
N GLY A 258 -11.25 4.57 -8.25
CA GLY A 258 -9.93 4.39 -7.66
C GLY A 258 -9.94 4.38 -6.13
N SER A 259 -8.74 4.43 -5.54
CA SER A 259 -8.53 4.32 -4.08
C SER A 259 -8.28 5.66 -3.39
N ASN A 260 -8.04 6.75 -4.14
CA ASN A 260 -7.68 8.05 -3.59
C ASN A 260 -8.91 8.92 -3.31
N ASN A 261 -9.73 8.49 -2.35
CA ASN A 261 -10.96 9.17 -1.96
C ASN A 261 -11.01 9.33 -0.45
N TRP A 262 -10.89 10.57 0.03
CA TRP A 262 -10.65 10.90 1.44
C TRP A 262 -11.35 12.18 1.88
N VAL A 263 -11.85 12.17 3.10
CA VAL A 263 -12.34 13.35 3.84
C VAL A 263 -11.64 13.33 5.19
N PHE A 264 -10.68 14.25 5.38
CA PHE A 264 -9.82 14.30 6.56
C PHE A 264 -10.09 15.57 7.36
N SER A 265 -10.81 15.44 8.48
CA SER A 265 -11.21 16.59 9.31
C SER A 265 -10.06 17.27 10.05
N CYS A 266 -9.08 16.53 10.54
CA CYS A 266 -7.90 17.05 11.25
C CYS A 266 -7.03 17.98 10.40
N VAL A 267 -7.06 17.83 9.07
CA VAL A 267 -6.36 18.72 8.13
C VAL A 267 -7.33 19.53 7.26
N GLY A 268 -8.64 19.36 7.45
CA GLY A 268 -9.67 20.08 6.69
C GLY A 268 -9.64 19.82 5.18
N THR A 269 -9.29 18.62 4.73
CA THR A 269 -9.18 18.34 3.28
C THR A 269 -10.24 17.36 2.79
N ILE A 270 -10.72 17.58 1.57
CA ILE A 270 -11.52 16.61 0.81
C ILE A 270 -10.74 16.31 -0.47
N THR A 271 -10.59 15.04 -0.81
CA THR A 271 -10.01 14.60 -2.09
C THR A 271 -10.89 13.50 -2.64
N LEU A 272 -11.50 13.73 -3.79
CA LEU A 272 -12.38 12.78 -4.45
C LEU A 272 -11.94 12.62 -5.91
N ARG A 273 -11.75 11.37 -6.34
CA ARG A 273 -11.61 11.02 -7.75
C ARG A 273 -12.92 10.39 -8.20
N MET A 274 -13.59 11.02 -9.14
CA MET A 274 -14.97 10.70 -9.53
C MET A 274 -15.06 10.50 -11.04
N ASN A 275 -15.83 9.50 -11.45
CA ASN A 275 -16.25 9.36 -12.84
C ASN A 275 -17.49 10.23 -13.07
N HIS A 276 -17.50 11.03 -14.14
CA HIS A 276 -18.65 11.84 -14.54
C HIS A 276 -19.35 11.17 -15.73
N ASN A 277 -20.68 11.08 -15.70
CA ASN A 277 -21.45 10.41 -16.75
C ASN A 277 -22.79 11.12 -17.03
N GLY A 278 -23.11 11.39 -18.30
CA GLY A 278 -24.37 11.98 -18.73
C GLY A 278 -25.43 10.92 -19.07
N SER A 279 -26.64 11.05 -18.52
CA SER A 279 -27.68 10.01 -18.63
C SER A 279 -28.39 9.87 -19.98
N VAL A 280 -28.40 10.91 -20.83
CA VAL A 280 -29.21 10.94 -22.06
C VAL A 280 -28.37 11.05 -23.34
N SER A 281 -27.30 11.84 -23.31
CA SER A 281 -26.51 12.23 -24.50
C SER A 281 -24.99 12.25 -24.26
N GLY A 282 -24.55 12.26 -23.00
CA GLY A 282 -23.14 12.42 -22.66
C GLY A 282 -22.35 11.11 -22.67
N GLY A 283 -22.92 10.03 -22.14
CA GLY A 283 -22.12 8.84 -21.84
C GLY A 283 -21.03 9.14 -20.81
N ASN A 284 -20.00 8.29 -20.76
CA ASN A 284 -18.88 8.46 -19.84
C ASN A 284 -18.03 9.69 -20.24
N GLN A 285 -17.90 10.66 -19.33
CA GLN A 285 -17.07 11.86 -19.53
C GLN A 285 -15.63 11.68 -19.08
N GLY A 286 -15.36 10.66 -18.25
CA GLY A 286 -14.02 10.38 -17.73
C GLY A 286 -13.91 10.52 -16.22
N ASP A 287 -12.69 10.32 -15.73
CA ASP A 287 -12.34 10.29 -14.31
C ASP A 287 -11.59 11.58 -13.94
N TYR A 288 -12.14 12.30 -12.98
CA TYR A 288 -11.66 13.62 -12.58
C TYR A 288 -11.44 13.70 -11.07
N THR A 289 -10.41 14.41 -10.67
CA THR A 289 -10.07 14.73 -9.29
C THR A 289 -10.65 16.08 -8.89
N LEU A 290 -11.26 16.13 -7.70
CA LEU A 290 -11.61 17.33 -6.94
C LEU A 290 -10.87 17.31 -5.60
N ARG A 291 -10.12 18.37 -5.29
CA ARG A 291 -9.45 18.59 -4.00
C ARG A 291 -9.87 19.92 -3.42
N LEU A 292 -10.34 19.86 -2.18
CA LEU A 292 -10.85 21.02 -1.45
C LEU A 292 -10.13 21.14 -0.11
N LYS A 293 -9.88 22.38 0.30
CA LYS A 293 -9.27 22.75 1.57
C LYS A 293 -10.19 23.68 2.34
N LYS A 294 -10.51 23.32 3.57
CA LYS A 294 -11.33 24.15 4.44
C LYS A 294 -10.61 25.46 4.76
N GLN A 295 -11.36 26.57 4.73
CA GLN A 295 -10.90 27.88 5.17
C GLN A 295 -10.83 27.99 6.71
#